data_AF-A0A942CRK1-F1
#
_entry.id   AF-A0A942CRK1-F1
#
_cell.length_a   1.000
_cell.length_b   1.000
_cell.length_c   1.000
_cell.angle_alpha   90.00
_cell.angle_beta   90.00
_cell.angle_gamma   90.00
#
_symmetry.space_group_name_H-M   'P 1'
#
loop_
_entity.id
_entity.type
_entity.pdbx_description
1 polymer ?
#
loop_
_entity_poly.entity_id
_entity_poly.type
_entity_poly.pdbx_seq_one_letter_code
_entity_poly.pdbx_strand_id
1 'polypeptide(L)'
;MKLRHSIPVKSILLAVAFYLAVQSSVRIGSAQAPKLEVIVEGKVCNAAGEPVAGVSVKLENGSNSLVQETRTAANGAFVLHVKTAGIYKVRVEKEGYRTRLLEKIQLDPGKKLVDIILEKIPAAGAIEFSDSPNFTVAGVTDWSNVGLHGSDANVRTSEALSKETAALRPATAPAHPGGAGDAHRLLGDEKEKAGDPVGAVKEYEAAVKLDASEENYFAWGSELLLHRAGIAAAEVLRKGSELHPKSERMIAALGAAYYANGQYTEAAEQICHASDLNPADAEPYLFLGKMEQAASGITLCSEERLARFANEQPKNSQANFYYGLVLLKKARKTQREDDFDQAEKYFQRAIAADQNYGEVYLELGMMYNARGQKEAALAEFQKAVVVSPELGAAHYQLSLAHRRVGETAKADEEMKTYTRLRKSEEAALEKERREMRQFVTVLKQGSAPN
;
A
#
# COMPACT_ATOMS: atom_id res chain seq x y z
N MET A 1 -52.60 19.99 61.79
CA MET A 1 -52.58 20.00 63.27
C MET A 1 -52.21 18.59 63.73
N LYS A 2 -51.10 18.44 64.48
CA LYS A 2 -50.72 17.39 65.48
C LYS A 2 -51.17 15.93 65.21
N LEU A 3 -50.32 14.90 65.21
CA LEU A 3 -49.51 14.41 66.34
C LEU A 3 -48.40 13.43 65.91
N ARG A 4 -47.24 13.54 66.58
CA ARG A 4 -46.15 12.56 66.72
C ARG A 4 -46.59 11.37 67.57
N HIS A 5 -46.10 10.14 67.30
CA HIS A 5 -45.79 9.02 68.22
C HIS A 5 -44.76 8.12 67.48
N SER A 6 -43.46 8.09 67.78
CA SER A 6 -42.72 7.46 68.91
C SER A 6 -42.64 5.92 68.84
N ILE A 7 -41.45 5.38 68.48
CA ILE A 7 -40.96 4.00 68.74
C ILE A 7 -39.42 4.08 68.96
N PRO A 8 -38.79 3.29 69.86
CA PRO A 8 -37.82 3.81 70.83
C PRO A 8 -36.34 3.47 70.61
N VAL A 9 -35.54 4.21 71.37
CA VAL A 9 -34.10 4.16 71.61
C VAL A 9 -33.62 2.77 72.02
N LYS A 10 -32.91 2.07 71.12
CA LYS A 10 -31.98 0.96 71.42
C LYS A 10 -31.14 0.59 70.19
N SER A 11 -30.32 1.50 69.67
CA SER A 11 -29.26 1.17 68.67
C SER A 11 -28.18 2.24 68.46
N ILE A 12 -28.16 3.33 69.24
CA ILE A 12 -27.17 4.41 69.09
C ILE A 12 -26.27 4.42 70.33
N LEU A 13 -25.32 3.48 70.42
CA LEU A 13 -24.20 3.52 71.38
C LEU A 13 -23.10 2.48 71.07
N LEU A 14 -22.86 2.19 69.79
CA LEU A 14 -21.73 1.34 69.34
C LEU A 14 -20.89 1.97 68.22
N ALA A 15 -20.94 3.30 68.08
CA ALA A 15 -20.21 4.05 67.05
C ALA A 15 -19.25 5.13 67.64
N VAL A 16 -18.87 5.01 68.91
CA VAL A 16 -17.97 5.99 69.59
C VAL A 16 -16.74 5.33 70.24
N ALA A 17 -16.50 4.03 70.04
CA ALA A 17 -15.38 3.29 70.64
C ALA A 17 -14.24 2.93 69.65
N PHE A 18 -14.14 3.59 68.49
CA PHE A 18 -12.99 3.44 67.58
C PHE A 18 -12.42 4.78 67.12
N TYR A 19 -12.60 5.81 67.96
CA TYR A 19 -12.07 7.15 67.77
C TYR A 19 -11.36 7.60 69.06
N LEU A 20 -10.38 6.82 69.52
CA LEU A 20 -9.38 7.18 70.54
C LEU A 20 -8.38 6.02 70.72
N ALA A 21 -7.57 5.79 69.68
CA ALA A 21 -6.25 5.16 69.80
C ALA A 21 -5.27 6.03 69.02
N VAL A 22 -5.05 7.21 69.59
CA VAL A 22 -4.06 8.21 69.22
C VAL A 22 -2.69 7.67 69.64
N GLN A 23 -1.78 7.68 68.67
CA GLN A 23 -0.32 7.83 68.82
C GLN A 23 0.41 6.83 69.72
N SER A 24 0.95 5.80 69.07
CA SER A 24 2.27 5.27 69.42
C SER A 24 3.19 5.37 68.21
N SER A 25 4.28 6.09 68.45
CA SER A 25 5.31 6.52 67.53
C SER A 25 5.98 5.33 66.83
N VAL A 26 5.76 5.19 65.53
CA VAL A 26 6.76 4.57 64.65
C VAL A 26 7.30 5.66 63.76
N ARG A 27 8.50 6.15 64.09
CA ARG A 27 9.37 6.84 63.14
C ARG A 27 9.76 5.81 62.08
N ILE A 28 8.89 5.60 61.10
CA ILE A 28 9.32 5.04 59.82
C ILE A 28 10.06 6.19 59.16
N GLY A 29 11.39 6.07 59.07
CA GLY A 29 12.20 6.98 58.29
C GLY A 29 11.56 7.17 56.93
N SER A 30 11.68 8.36 56.36
CA SER A 30 11.28 8.65 54.98
C SER A 30 12.09 7.74 54.05
N ALA A 31 11.65 6.50 53.90
CA ALA A 31 11.99 5.64 52.79
C ALA A 31 11.27 6.28 51.61
N GLN A 32 12.03 7.14 50.93
CA GLN A 32 11.71 7.68 49.62
C GLN A 32 11.16 6.52 48.80
N ALA A 33 9.86 6.57 48.47
CA ALA A 33 9.24 5.58 47.59
C ALA A 33 10.17 5.40 46.38
N PRO A 34 10.50 4.17 45.95
CA PRO A 34 11.43 3.99 44.85
C PRO A 34 10.89 4.80 43.68
N LYS A 35 11.66 5.80 43.23
CA LYS A 35 11.41 6.46 41.96
C LYS A 35 11.28 5.30 40.95
N LEU A 36 10.09 5.09 40.41
CA LEU A 36 9.84 4.13 39.35
C LEU A 36 10.53 4.69 38.10
N GLU A 37 11.85 4.55 38.07
CA GLU A 37 12.70 5.02 36.99
C GLU A 37 12.59 4.00 35.86
N VAL A 38 12.09 4.48 34.73
CA VAL A 38 11.98 3.70 33.50
C VAL A 38 13.27 3.95 32.72
N ILE A 39 14.11 2.94 32.61
CA ILE A 39 15.40 3.06 31.92
C ILE A 39 15.27 2.40 30.56
N VAL A 40 15.54 3.15 29.49
CA VAL A 40 15.67 2.59 28.14
C VAL A 40 17.15 2.53 27.81
N GLU A 41 17.69 1.32 27.73
CA GLU A 41 19.09 1.08 27.34
C GLU A 41 19.14 0.27 26.05
N GLY A 42 20.20 0.42 25.27
CA GLY A 42 20.27 -0.27 23.98
C GLY A 42 21.51 0.06 23.20
N LYS A 43 21.68 -0.62 22.07
CA LYS A 43 22.82 -0.42 21.17
C LYS A 43 22.36 -0.02 19.78
N VAL A 44 23.03 0.98 19.20
CA VAL A 44 22.87 1.32 17.78
C VAL A 44 24.01 0.71 16.98
N CYS A 45 23.67 -0.14 16.03
CA CYS A 45 24.61 -0.79 15.11
C CYS A 45 24.27 -0.48 13.65
N ASN A 46 25.22 -0.66 12.73
CA ASN A 46 24.94 -0.67 11.30
C ASN A 46 24.41 -2.06 10.86
N ALA A 47 24.06 -2.20 9.58
CA ALA A 47 23.57 -3.47 9.03
C ALA A 47 24.60 -4.63 9.11
N ALA A 48 25.90 -4.32 9.27
CA ALA A 48 26.97 -5.30 9.49
C ALA A 48 27.17 -5.66 10.98
N GLY A 49 26.36 -5.09 11.89
CA GLY A 49 26.44 -5.34 13.33
C GLY A 49 27.51 -4.51 14.06
N GLU A 50 28.19 -3.59 13.38
CA GLU A 50 29.21 -2.73 13.97
C GLU A 50 28.57 -1.54 14.71
N PRO A 51 29.07 -1.16 15.90
CA PRO A 51 28.49 -0.07 16.68
C PRO A 51 28.63 1.29 15.99
N VAL A 52 27.58 2.11 16.04
CA VAL A 52 27.58 3.47 15.48
C VAL A 52 27.59 4.49 16.61
N ALA A 53 28.71 5.19 16.78
CA ALA A 53 28.90 6.21 17.81
C ALA A 53 28.29 7.58 17.43
N GLY A 54 27.95 8.39 18.43
CA GLY A 54 27.51 9.78 18.24
C GLY A 54 26.13 9.95 17.58
N VAL A 55 25.32 8.90 17.55
CA VAL A 55 23.95 8.93 17.01
C VAL A 55 23.03 9.63 18.02
N SER A 56 22.19 10.56 17.57
CA SER A 56 21.16 11.18 18.41
C SER A 56 19.98 10.23 18.56
N VAL A 57 19.64 9.88 19.81
CA VAL A 57 18.49 9.04 20.16
C VAL A 57 17.52 9.90 20.96
N LYS A 58 16.37 10.20 20.36
CA LYS A 58 15.32 11.06 20.90
C LYS A 58 14.10 10.24 21.27
N LEU A 59 13.60 10.44 22.49
CA LEU A 59 12.35 9.88 22.97
C LEU A 59 11.26 10.93 22.88
N GLU A 60 10.16 10.61 22.22
CA GLU A 60 9.01 11.49 21.99
C GLU A 60 7.74 10.90 22.61
N ASN A 61 6.87 11.74 23.15
CA ASN A 61 5.57 11.33 23.66
C ASN A 61 4.53 11.18 22.53
N GLY A 62 3.29 10.79 22.86
CA GLY A 62 2.21 10.64 21.88
C GLY A 62 1.85 11.90 21.06
N SER A 63 2.25 13.10 21.51
CA SER A 63 2.08 14.37 20.80
C SER A 63 3.32 14.79 20.00
N ASN A 64 4.26 13.87 19.75
CA ASN A 64 5.56 14.11 19.10
C ASN A 64 6.43 15.18 19.78
N SER A 65 6.20 15.45 21.07
CA SER A 65 7.02 16.38 21.85
C SER A 65 8.22 15.63 22.42
N LEU A 66 9.41 16.24 22.30
CA LEU A 66 10.65 15.67 22.83
C LEU A 66 10.58 15.55 24.36
N VAL A 67 10.75 14.32 24.84
CA VAL A 67 10.78 13.99 26.28
C VAL A 67 12.22 13.95 26.78
N GLN A 68 13.11 13.31 26.01
CA GLN A 68 14.54 13.21 26.33
C GLN A 68 15.35 12.93 25.08
N GLU A 69 16.62 13.34 25.07
CA GLU A 69 17.60 13.03 24.04
C GLU A 69 18.91 12.56 24.67
N THR A 70 19.59 11.62 24.02
CA THR A 70 20.95 11.20 24.36
C THR A 70 21.76 10.95 23.09
N ARG A 71 23.07 10.74 23.22
CA ARG A 71 23.94 10.32 22.11
C ARG A 71 24.63 8.99 22.41
N THR A 72 24.77 8.15 21.40
CA THR A 72 25.43 6.85 21.56
C THR A 72 26.93 7.02 21.86
N ALA A 73 27.44 6.19 22.76
CA ALA A 73 28.87 6.10 23.09
C ALA A 73 29.68 5.43 21.96
N ALA A 74 31.01 5.36 22.11
CA ALA A 74 31.91 4.75 21.12
C ALA A 74 31.56 3.29 20.78
N ASN A 75 31.02 2.56 21.75
CA ASN A 75 30.55 1.18 21.60
C ASN A 75 29.09 1.08 21.09
N GLY A 76 28.48 2.19 20.66
CA GLY A 76 27.10 2.25 20.16
C GLY A 76 26.02 2.23 21.24
N ALA A 77 26.39 2.11 22.52
CA ALA A 77 25.42 2.04 23.61
C ALA A 77 24.80 3.40 23.94
N PHE A 78 23.53 3.40 24.33
CA PHE A 78 22.82 4.56 24.86
C PHE A 78 21.97 4.19 26.08
N VAL A 79 21.68 5.19 26.92
CA VAL A 79 20.78 5.06 28.07
C VAL A 79 19.92 6.33 28.17
N LEU A 80 18.61 6.14 28.34
CA LEU A 80 17.62 7.18 28.58
C LEU A 80 16.87 6.89 29.89
N HIS A 81 16.55 7.95 30.64
CA HIS A 81 15.95 7.89 31.97
C HIS A 81 14.59 8.60 31.95
N VAL A 82 13.53 7.81 31.88
CA VAL A 82 12.15 8.29 31.71
C VAL A 82 11.44 8.29 33.05
N LYS A 83 10.73 9.38 33.35
CA LYS A 83 10.06 9.59 34.65
C LYS A 83 8.69 8.90 34.76
N THR A 84 8.06 8.60 33.63
CA THR A 84 6.68 8.12 33.55
C THR A 84 6.60 6.91 32.61
N ALA A 85 5.96 5.84 33.06
CA ALA A 85 5.60 4.73 32.19
C ALA A 85 4.54 5.17 31.17
N GLY A 86 4.52 4.55 29.99
CA GLY A 86 3.59 4.91 28.92
C GLY A 86 4.09 4.54 27.53
N ILE A 87 3.36 4.98 26.50
CA ILE A 87 3.69 4.73 25.10
C ILE A 87 4.50 5.91 24.56
N TYR A 88 5.67 5.62 24.00
CA TYR A 88 6.58 6.61 23.43
C TYR A 88 6.96 6.23 22.00
N LYS A 89 7.59 7.18 21.30
CA LYS A 89 8.28 6.96 20.03
C LYS A 89 9.77 7.18 20.24
N VAL A 90 10.60 6.39 19.58
CA VAL A 90 12.06 6.61 19.58
C VAL A 90 12.49 6.97 18.17
N ARG A 91 13.07 8.17 18.03
CA ARG A 91 13.63 8.69 16.79
C ARG A 91 15.14 8.67 16.88
N VAL A 92 15.80 8.11 15.87
CA VAL A 92 17.25 7.96 15.82
C VAL A 92 17.78 8.66 14.58
N GLU A 93 18.67 9.62 14.79
CA GLU A 93 19.17 10.52 13.76
C GLU A 93 20.70 10.63 13.80
N LYS A 94 21.33 10.56 12.63
CA LYS A 94 22.74 10.89 12.44
C LYS A 94 22.95 11.36 11.00
N GLU A 95 23.74 12.41 10.82
CA GLU A 95 24.09 12.92 9.50
C GLU A 95 24.77 11.83 8.64
N GLY A 96 24.31 11.69 7.39
CA GLY A 96 24.76 10.63 6.50
C GLY A 96 24.15 9.25 6.77
N TYR A 97 23.13 9.15 7.64
CA TYR A 97 22.37 7.93 7.91
C TYR A 97 20.87 8.18 7.81
N ARG A 98 20.09 7.16 7.39
CA ARG A 98 18.64 7.25 7.30
C ARG A 98 18.06 7.35 8.70
N THR A 99 17.20 8.36 8.91
CA THR A 99 16.46 8.50 10.18
C THR A 99 15.59 7.26 10.42
N ARG A 100 15.68 6.70 11.62
CA ARG A 100 14.85 5.55 12.04
C ARG A 100 13.84 6.00 13.08
N LEU A 101 12.57 5.64 12.90
CA LEU A 101 11.50 5.90 13.85
C LEU A 101 10.90 4.56 14.31
N LEU A 102 10.92 4.32 15.61
CA LEU A 102 10.23 3.20 16.25
C LEU A 102 8.91 3.72 16.82
N GLU A 103 7.80 3.35 16.19
CA GLU A 103 6.48 3.79 16.62
C GLU A 103 5.92 2.90 17.72
N LYS A 104 5.43 3.53 18.81
CA LYS A 104 4.69 2.90 19.92
C LYS A 104 5.50 1.90 20.76
N ILE A 105 6.58 2.38 21.38
CA ILE A 105 7.29 1.63 22.43
C ILE A 105 6.53 1.77 23.76
N GLN A 106 5.99 0.66 24.25
CA GLN A 106 5.46 0.56 25.61
C GLN A 106 6.63 0.49 26.60
N LEU A 107 6.69 1.49 27.50
CA LEU A 107 7.66 1.56 28.57
C LEU A 107 6.97 1.33 29.92
N ASP A 108 7.28 0.20 30.55
CA ASP A 108 6.83 -0.16 31.88
C ASP A 108 7.94 0.12 32.92
N PRO A 109 7.62 0.26 34.23
CA PRO A 109 8.64 0.46 35.26
C PRO A 109 9.74 -0.61 35.23
N GLY A 110 10.99 -0.18 35.17
CA GLY A 110 12.16 -1.07 35.06
C GLY A 110 13.02 -0.77 33.85
N LYS A 111 13.84 -1.75 33.45
CA LYS A 111 14.77 -1.64 32.32
C LYS A 111 14.15 -2.20 31.04
N LYS A 112 14.20 -1.43 29.96
CA LYS A 112 13.80 -1.84 28.61
C LYS A 112 15.02 -1.82 27.69
N LEU A 113 15.30 -2.95 27.05
CA LEU A 113 16.38 -3.08 26.08
C LEU A 113 15.85 -2.82 24.66
N VAL A 114 16.51 -1.92 23.92
CA VAL A 114 16.11 -1.52 22.54
C VAL A 114 17.35 -1.43 21.64
N ASP A 115 17.60 -2.48 20.86
CA ASP A 115 18.67 -2.47 19.85
C ASP A 115 18.15 -1.95 18.51
N ILE A 116 18.96 -1.11 17.85
CA ILE A 116 18.55 -0.34 16.69
C ILE A 116 19.59 -0.50 15.59
N ILE A 117 19.14 -0.87 14.39
CA ILE A 117 19.97 -0.90 13.19
C ILE A 117 19.78 0.40 12.43
N LEU A 118 20.88 1.11 12.14
CA LEU A 118 20.91 2.39 11.45
C LEU A 118 21.63 2.27 10.11
N GLU A 119 20.92 2.58 9.03
CA GLU A 119 21.43 2.44 7.65
C GLU A 119 22.13 3.73 7.19
N LYS A 120 23.28 3.60 6.53
CA LYS A 120 24.00 4.74 5.95
C LYS A 120 23.30 5.21 4.68
N ILE A 121 23.14 6.53 4.51
CA ILE A 121 22.71 7.12 3.24
C ILE A 121 23.91 7.01 2.28
N PRO A 122 23.75 6.39 1.09
CA PRO A 122 24.82 6.36 0.11
C PRO A 122 25.26 7.80 -0.19
N ALA A 123 26.57 8.06 -0.18
CA ALA A 123 27.08 9.38 -0.56
C ALA A 123 26.59 9.70 -1.99
N ALA A 124 26.10 10.91 -2.20
CA ALA A 124 25.76 11.42 -3.52
C ALA A 124 27.04 11.57 -4.35
N GLY A 125 27.53 10.45 -4.90
CA GLY A 125 28.36 10.47 -6.07
C GLY A 125 27.52 10.98 -7.23
N ALA A 126 28.05 11.91 -8.00
CA ALA A 126 27.57 12.22 -9.32
C ALA A 126 27.22 10.91 -10.03
N ILE A 127 26.03 10.83 -10.62
CA ILE A 127 25.62 9.69 -11.41
C ILE A 127 26.49 9.70 -12.68
N GLU A 128 27.68 9.13 -12.58
CA GLU A 128 28.39 8.56 -13.70
C GLU A 128 28.07 7.07 -13.70
N PHE A 129 27.19 6.64 -14.61
CA PHE A 129 27.16 5.24 -15.03
C PHE A 129 28.39 4.98 -15.93
N SER A 130 29.58 5.17 -15.38
CA SER A 130 30.84 4.63 -15.91
C SER A 130 31.17 3.37 -15.15
N ASP A 131 30.32 2.37 -15.31
CA ASP A 131 30.74 0.99 -15.43
C ASP A 131 29.64 0.33 -16.25
N SER A 132 30.03 -0.26 -17.37
CA SER A 132 29.16 -1.13 -18.16
C SER A 132 28.44 -2.04 -17.17
N PRO A 133 27.10 -2.08 -17.16
CA PRO A 133 26.39 -2.72 -16.08
C PRO A 133 26.77 -4.19 -16.02
N ASN A 134 27.51 -4.56 -14.99
CA ASN A 134 27.68 -5.95 -14.58
C ASN A 134 26.52 -6.34 -13.65
N PHE A 135 25.31 -5.83 -13.93
CA PHE A 135 24.09 -6.45 -13.46
C PHE A 135 23.60 -7.38 -14.56
N THR A 136 23.61 -8.67 -14.27
CA THR A 136 22.73 -9.59 -14.99
C THR A 136 21.31 -9.19 -14.62
N VAL A 137 20.49 -8.80 -15.60
CA VAL A 137 19.03 -8.68 -15.43
C VAL A 137 18.49 -10.09 -15.18
N ALA A 138 18.62 -10.57 -13.96
CA ALA A 138 17.98 -11.79 -13.49
C ALA A 138 16.48 -11.48 -13.35
N GLY A 139 15.75 -11.59 -14.45
CA GLY A 139 14.31 -11.32 -14.47
C GLY A 139 13.66 -11.22 -15.85
N VAL A 140 14.43 -11.12 -16.93
CA VAL A 140 13.92 -11.31 -18.30
C VAL A 140 14.65 -12.50 -18.90
N THR A 141 14.20 -13.72 -18.56
CA THR A 141 14.63 -14.91 -19.29
C THR A 141 14.02 -14.87 -20.67
N ASP A 142 14.85 -14.52 -21.64
CA ASP A 142 14.65 -14.76 -23.06
C ASP A 142 14.44 -16.27 -23.29
N TRP A 143 13.25 -16.67 -23.71
CA TRP A 143 12.92 -18.08 -24.04
C TRP A 143 13.20 -18.42 -25.51
N SER A 144 13.88 -17.54 -26.27
CA SER A 144 14.16 -17.80 -27.69
C SER A 144 15.54 -18.39 -28.00
N ASN A 145 16.42 -18.57 -27.02
CA ASN A 145 17.74 -19.15 -27.27
C ASN A 145 17.77 -20.68 -27.24
N VAL A 146 17.21 -21.28 -28.28
CA VAL A 146 17.65 -22.59 -28.79
C VAL A 146 18.40 -22.36 -30.10
N GLY A 147 19.73 -22.21 -29.99
CA GLY A 147 20.67 -22.66 -31.02
C GLY A 147 20.90 -21.79 -32.26
N LEU A 148 22.19 -21.45 -32.42
CA LEU A 148 22.94 -21.21 -33.67
C LEU A 148 22.79 -19.87 -34.43
N HIS A 149 23.91 -19.14 -34.40
CA HIS A 149 24.52 -18.28 -35.43
C HIS A 149 23.73 -17.13 -36.08
N GLY A 150 24.24 -15.90 -35.90
CA GLY A 150 23.96 -14.76 -36.79
C GLY A 150 24.24 -13.39 -36.16
N SER A 151 25.52 -13.02 -36.03
CA SER A 151 26.01 -11.76 -35.47
C SER A 151 25.86 -10.53 -36.40
N ASP A 152 25.62 -9.36 -35.80
CA ASP A 152 26.21 -8.05 -36.13
C ASP A 152 25.79 -7.21 -37.36
N ALA A 153 24.58 -7.36 -37.91
CA ALA A 153 24.13 -6.49 -39.01
C ALA A 153 23.25 -5.28 -38.61
N ASN A 154 22.47 -5.35 -37.52
CA ASN A 154 21.44 -4.33 -37.21
C ASN A 154 21.93 -3.14 -36.36
N VAL A 155 23.06 -3.27 -35.66
CA VAL A 155 23.56 -2.20 -34.76
C VAL A 155 24.27 -1.08 -35.53
N ARG A 156 24.80 -1.36 -36.73
CA ARG A 156 25.53 -0.37 -37.54
C ARG A 156 24.65 0.49 -38.44
N THR A 157 23.39 0.13 -38.65
CA THR A 157 22.47 0.88 -39.50
C THR A 157 21.74 1.99 -38.74
N SER A 158 21.49 1.84 -37.44
CA SER A 158 20.78 2.85 -36.63
C SER A 158 21.66 4.06 -36.26
N GLU A 159 22.93 3.84 -35.90
CA GLU A 159 23.88 4.93 -35.60
C GLU A 159 24.24 5.75 -36.85
N ALA A 160 24.30 5.10 -38.02
CA ALA A 160 24.57 5.78 -39.29
C ALA A 160 23.38 6.66 -39.73
N LEU A 161 22.14 6.16 -39.60
CA LEU A 161 20.93 6.92 -39.93
C LEU A 161 20.73 8.12 -38.99
N SER A 162 21.07 7.97 -37.70
CA SER A 162 20.98 9.04 -36.68
C SER A 162 22.00 10.17 -36.93
N LYS A 163 23.21 9.84 -37.39
CA LYS A 163 24.21 10.85 -37.81
C LYS A 163 23.84 11.56 -39.11
N GLU A 164 23.25 10.85 -40.08
CA GLU A 164 22.80 11.47 -41.33
C GLU A 164 21.57 12.37 -41.15
N THR A 165 20.69 12.07 -40.20
CA THR A 165 19.54 12.93 -39.87
C THR A 165 19.95 14.19 -39.09
N ALA A 166 20.97 14.11 -38.23
CA ALA A 166 21.53 15.27 -37.52
C ALA A 166 22.27 16.26 -38.44
N ALA A 167 22.75 15.81 -39.61
CA ALA A 167 23.45 16.64 -40.59
C ALA A 167 22.53 17.42 -41.53
N LEU A 168 21.21 17.23 -41.46
CA LEU A 168 20.24 17.89 -42.33
C LEU A 168 19.51 19.03 -41.61
N ARG A 169 19.97 20.27 -41.84
CA ARG A 169 19.13 21.48 -41.75
C ARG A 169 19.69 22.56 -42.69
N PRO A 170 18.90 23.54 -43.18
CA PRO A 170 17.46 23.77 -42.92
C PRO A 170 16.62 24.03 -44.18
N ALA A 171 15.37 23.56 -44.19
CA ALA A 171 14.32 24.16 -45.02
C ALA A 171 13.07 24.32 -44.17
N THR A 172 12.64 25.57 -44.09
CA THR A 172 11.43 26.13 -43.47
C THR A 172 10.25 25.16 -43.35
N ALA A 173 10.01 24.69 -42.12
CA ALA A 173 8.73 24.12 -41.69
C ALA A 173 8.34 24.80 -40.38
N PRO A 174 7.03 25.08 -40.15
CA PRO A 174 6.57 25.89 -39.04
C PRO A 174 6.88 25.20 -37.70
N ALA A 175 7.05 26.02 -36.65
CA ALA A 175 7.47 25.60 -35.32
C ALA A 175 6.61 24.44 -34.77
N HIS A 176 7.20 23.24 -34.71
CA HIS A 176 6.71 22.13 -33.89
C HIS A 176 7.29 22.23 -32.47
N PRO A 177 6.59 21.74 -31.43
CA PRO A 177 6.99 21.88 -30.04
C PRO A 177 8.16 20.98 -29.61
N GLY A 178 8.73 20.17 -30.51
CA GLY A 178 9.59 19.04 -30.14
C GLY A 178 11.04 19.45 -29.83
N GLY A 179 11.42 19.41 -28.56
CA GLY A 179 12.81 19.50 -28.12
C GLY A 179 13.57 18.19 -28.35
N ALA A 180 14.89 18.18 -28.13
CA ALA A 180 15.69 16.96 -28.21
C ALA A 180 15.21 15.86 -27.23
N GLY A 181 14.63 16.25 -26.09
CA GLY A 181 14.00 15.33 -25.15
C GLY A 181 12.79 14.58 -25.73
N ASP A 182 11.92 15.28 -26.48
CA ASP A 182 10.75 14.66 -27.12
C ASP A 182 11.13 13.64 -28.19
N ALA A 183 12.20 13.91 -28.93
CA ALA A 183 12.71 12.97 -29.94
C ALA A 183 13.16 11.64 -29.31
N HIS A 184 13.87 11.71 -28.18
CA HIS A 184 14.26 10.51 -27.42
C HIS A 184 13.03 9.78 -26.85
N ARG A 185 12.05 10.50 -26.30
CA ARG A 185 10.82 9.86 -25.81
C ARG A 185 10.07 9.12 -26.92
N LEU A 186 9.86 9.75 -28.07
CA LEU A 186 9.18 9.10 -29.21
C LEU A 186 9.95 7.88 -29.73
N LEU A 187 11.29 7.93 -29.73
CA LEU A 187 12.10 6.76 -30.07
C LEU A 187 11.95 5.64 -29.01
N GLY A 188 11.82 6.01 -27.74
CA GLY A 188 11.46 5.09 -26.67
C GLY A 188 10.12 4.39 -26.92
N ASP A 189 9.09 5.15 -27.30
CA ASP A 189 7.75 4.62 -27.60
C ASP A 189 7.78 3.63 -28.78
N GLU A 190 8.59 3.90 -29.81
CA GLU A 190 8.75 2.97 -30.93
C GLU A 190 9.48 1.68 -30.52
N LYS A 191 10.46 1.77 -29.61
CA LYS A 191 11.14 0.59 -29.06
C LYS A 191 10.24 -0.23 -28.14
N GLU A 192 9.40 0.42 -27.33
CA GLU A 192 8.35 -0.26 -26.54
C GLU A 192 7.45 -1.08 -27.47
N LYS A 193 6.91 -0.46 -28.54
CA LYS A 193 6.07 -1.14 -29.53
C LYS A 193 6.79 -2.28 -30.26
N ALA A 194 8.09 -2.13 -30.48
CA ALA A 194 8.93 -3.17 -31.07
C ALA A 194 9.27 -4.32 -30.11
N GLY A 195 8.88 -4.23 -28.84
CA GLY A 195 9.18 -5.24 -27.82
C GLY A 195 10.61 -5.19 -27.29
N ASP A 196 11.29 -4.04 -27.41
CA ASP A 196 12.61 -3.77 -26.85
C ASP A 196 12.51 -2.83 -25.62
N PRO A 197 12.15 -3.36 -24.44
CA PRO A 197 11.96 -2.55 -23.24
C PRO A 197 13.27 -1.95 -22.71
N VAL A 198 14.40 -2.64 -22.93
CA VAL A 198 15.72 -2.14 -22.48
C VAL A 198 16.13 -0.94 -23.34
N GLY A 199 15.92 -1.03 -24.65
CA GLY A 199 16.13 0.08 -25.55
C GLY A 199 15.19 1.24 -25.26
N ALA A 200 13.90 0.97 -25.00
CA ALA A 200 12.92 1.99 -24.63
C ALA A 200 13.35 2.77 -23.37
N VAL A 201 13.70 2.06 -22.29
CA VAL A 201 14.19 2.66 -21.04
C VAL A 201 15.40 3.57 -21.25
N LYS A 202 16.37 3.18 -22.09
CA LYS A 202 17.55 4.00 -22.39
C LYS A 202 17.17 5.32 -23.07
N GLU A 203 16.24 5.27 -24.01
CA GLU A 203 15.77 6.48 -24.69
C GLU A 203 14.97 7.37 -23.75
N TYR A 204 14.10 6.80 -22.91
CA TYR A 204 13.38 7.58 -21.91
C TYR A 204 14.29 8.23 -20.86
N GLU A 205 15.34 7.54 -20.42
CA GLU A 205 16.36 8.12 -19.54
C GLU A 205 17.08 9.29 -20.23
N ALA A 206 17.45 9.14 -21.50
CA ALA A 206 18.05 10.22 -22.29
C ALA A 206 17.09 11.40 -22.46
N ALA A 207 15.80 11.13 -22.67
CA ALA A 207 14.76 12.15 -22.74
C ALA A 207 14.69 12.98 -21.45
N VAL A 208 14.65 12.33 -20.29
CA VAL A 208 14.62 12.98 -18.97
C VAL A 208 15.88 13.82 -18.70
N LYS A 209 17.07 13.35 -19.14
CA LYS A 209 18.32 14.10 -18.99
C LYS A 209 18.34 15.41 -19.78
N LEU A 210 17.66 15.44 -20.92
CA LEU A 210 17.56 16.63 -21.78
C LEU A 210 16.43 17.54 -21.33
N ASP A 211 15.31 16.96 -20.94
CA ASP A 211 14.12 17.66 -20.49
C ASP A 211 13.41 16.86 -19.38
N ALA A 212 13.45 17.40 -18.17
CA ALA A 212 12.86 16.84 -16.95
C ALA A 212 11.32 17.02 -16.89
N SER A 213 10.65 16.88 -18.03
CA SER A 213 9.21 17.04 -18.17
C SER A 213 8.44 15.88 -17.52
N GLU A 214 7.19 16.16 -17.19
CA GLU A 214 6.29 15.17 -16.58
C GLU A 214 6.07 13.98 -17.52
N GLU A 215 5.92 14.23 -18.82
CA GLU A 215 5.77 13.19 -19.85
C GLU A 215 6.98 12.24 -19.91
N ASN A 216 8.20 12.78 -19.89
CA ASN A 216 9.42 11.98 -20.00
C ASN A 216 9.63 11.11 -18.76
N TYR A 217 9.42 11.66 -17.55
CA TYR A 217 9.48 10.88 -16.31
C TYR A 217 8.41 9.79 -16.26
N PHE A 218 7.20 10.09 -16.72
CA PHE A 218 6.09 9.16 -16.70
C PHE A 218 6.32 8.00 -17.69
N ALA A 219 6.78 8.30 -18.91
CA ALA A 219 7.14 7.29 -19.90
C ALA A 219 8.24 6.36 -19.37
N TRP A 220 9.30 6.91 -18.78
CA TRP A 220 10.36 6.12 -18.19
C TRP A 220 9.87 5.22 -17.04
N GLY A 221 9.17 5.80 -16.07
CA GLY A 221 8.69 5.10 -14.89
C GLY A 221 7.64 4.02 -15.20
N SER A 222 6.74 4.30 -16.14
CA SER A 222 5.72 3.35 -16.58
C SER A 222 6.32 2.15 -17.31
N GLU A 223 7.33 2.36 -18.16
CA GLU A 223 8.03 1.28 -18.85
C GLU A 223 8.71 0.33 -17.86
N LEU A 224 9.42 0.89 -16.87
CA LEU A 224 10.02 0.11 -15.80
C LEU A 224 8.98 -0.71 -15.03
N LEU A 225 7.82 -0.12 -14.74
CA LEU A 225 6.74 -0.78 -14.01
C LEU A 225 6.14 -1.95 -14.81
N LEU A 226 5.87 -1.75 -16.10
CA LEU A 226 5.37 -2.78 -17.01
C LEU A 226 6.30 -4.00 -17.12
N HIS A 227 7.60 -3.76 -16.94
CA HIS A 227 8.67 -4.76 -17.02
C HIS A 227 9.20 -5.23 -15.65
N ARG A 228 8.39 -5.10 -14.59
CA ARG A 228 8.65 -5.62 -13.23
C ARG A 228 9.86 -5.02 -12.52
N ALA A 229 10.35 -3.88 -13.00
CA ALA A 229 11.39 -3.12 -12.33
C ALA A 229 10.75 -2.16 -11.31
N GLY A 230 9.88 -2.66 -10.42
CA GLY A 230 9.07 -1.85 -9.52
C GLY A 230 9.89 -0.93 -8.59
N ILE A 231 11.06 -1.38 -8.12
CA ILE A 231 11.95 -0.56 -7.27
C ILE A 231 12.52 0.61 -8.07
N ALA A 232 12.98 0.35 -9.30
CA ALA A 232 13.50 1.39 -10.17
C ALA A 232 12.39 2.35 -10.62
N ALA A 233 11.22 1.81 -10.95
CA ALA A 233 10.03 2.59 -11.29
C ALA A 233 9.66 3.54 -10.14
N ALA A 234 9.60 3.04 -8.90
CA ALA A 234 9.29 3.87 -7.73
C ALA A 234 10.30 5.01 -7.54
N GLU A 235 11.59 4.77 -7.77
CA GLU A 235 12.62 5.82 -7.68
C GLU A 235 12.42 6.92 -8.74
N VAL A 236 12.20 6.52 -10.00
CA VAL A 236 11.98 7.43 -11.13
C VAL A 236 10.69 8.23 -10.94
N LEU A 237 9.60 7.55 -10.61
CA LEU A 237 8.29 8.15 -10.41
C LEU A 237 8.24 9.04 -9.17
N ARG A 238 9.00 8.72 -8.10
CA ARG A 238 9.12 9.59 -6.93
C ARG A 238 9.77 10.93 -7.32
N LYS A 239 10.91 10.89 -8.03
CA LYS A 239 11.55 12.11 -8.56
C LYS A 239 10.63 12.89 -9.50
N GLY A 240 9.93 12.18 -10.39
CA GLY A 240 8.92 12.77 -11.27
C GLY A 240 7.82 13.49 -10.48
N SER A 241 7.30 12.85 -9.42
CA SER A 241 6.24 13.43 -8.57
C SER A 241 6.71 14.60 -7.71
N GLU A 242 7.98 14.63 -7.30
CA GLU A 242 8.58 15.76 -6.58
C GLU A 242 8.67 17.01 -7.48
N LEU A 243 9.00 16.82 -8.77
CA LEU A 243 9.07 17.90 -9.76
C LEU A 243 7.68 18.32 -10.25
N HIS A 244 6.75 17.37 -10.31
CA HIS A 244 5.40 17.55 -10.84
C HIS A 244 4.32 17.15 -9.81
N PRO A 245 4.22 17.85 -8.66
CA PRO A 245 3.41 17.43 -7.51
C PRO A 245 1.90 17.49 -7.74
N LYS A 246 1.45 18.03 -8.87
CA LYS A 246 0.04 18.07 -9.28
C LYS A 246 -0.29 17.05 -10.38
N SER A 247 0.68 16.27 -10.84
CA SER A 247 0.41 15.20 -11.81
C SER A 247 -0.22 14.01 -11.09
N GLU A 248 -1.53 13.90 -11.23
CA GLU A 248 -2.31 12.76 -10.76
C GLU A 248 -1.71 11.44 -11.28
N ARG A 249 -1.50 11.32 -12.59
CA ARG A 249 -1.00 10.09 -13.21
C ARG A 249 0.38 9.67 -12.69
N MET A 250 1.26 10.64 -12.42
CA MET A 250 2.59 10.37 -11.86
C MET A 250 2.48 9.80 -10.44
N ILE A 251 1.65 10.42 -9.60
CA ILE A 251 1.41 9.98 -8.22
C ILE A 251 0.70 8.63 -8.20
N ALA A 252 -0.27 8.42 -9.09
CA ALA A 252 -0.95 7.15 -9.28
C ALA A 252 0.02 6.03 -9.71
N ALA A 253 0.90 6.32 -10.67
CA ALA A 253 1.93 5.38 -11.10
C ALA A 253 2.95 5.09 -9.99
N LEU A 254 3.32 6.08 -9.17
CA LEU A 254 4.16 5.86 -7.99
C LEU A 254 3.48 4.91 -6.99
N GLY A 255 2.18 5.10 -6.75
CA GLY A 255 1.37 4.18 -5.94
C GLY A 255 1.37 2.76 -6.49
N ALA A 256 1.20 2.59 -7.80
CA ALA A 256 1.30 1.28 -8.45
C ALA A 256 2.71 0.67 -8.37
N ALA A 257 3.76 1.48 -8.44
CA ALA A 257 5.14 1.02 -8.26
C ALA A 257 5.40 0.55 -6.82
N TYR A 258 4.89 1.25 -5.81
CA TYR A 258 4.93 0.77 -4.43
C TYR A 258 4.14 -0.53 -4.24
N TYR A 259 2.96 -0.65 -4.87
CA TYR A 259 2.17 -1.87 -4.84
C TYR A 259 2.95 -3.05 -5.45
N ALA A 260 3.60 -2.85 -6.61
CA ALA A 260 4.44 -3.85 -7.26
C ALA A 260 5.61 -4.34 -6.38
N ASN A 261 6.09 -3.48 -5.48
CA ASN A 261 7.16 -3.79 -4.53
C ASN A 261 6.65 -4.40 -3.20
N GLY A 262 5.34 -4.61 -3.05
CA GLY A 262 4.71 -5.09 -1.82
C GLY A 262 4.61 -4.03 -0.71
N GLN A 263 4.87 -2.76 -1.02
CA GLN A 263 4.76 -1.63 -0.10
C GLN A 263 3.30 -1.11 -0.08
N TYR A 264 2.39 -1.94 0.45
CA TYR A 264 0.95 -1.69 0.35
C TYR A 264 0.46 -0.42 1.06
N THR A 265 1.10 -0.05 2.17
CA THR A 265 0.73 1.17 2.92
C THR A 265 1.08 2.41 2.12
N GLU A 266 2.33 2.52 1.66
CA GLU A 266 2.81 3.64 0.84
C GLU A 266 2.05 3.71 -0.49
N ALA A 267 1.74 2.55 -1.09
CA ALA A 267 0.89 2.48 -2.27
C ALA A 267 -0.48 3.11 -2.01
N ALA A 268 -1.15 2.73 -0.92
CA ALA A 268 -2.48 3.23 -0.59
C ALA A 268 -2.46 4.74 -0.35
N GLU A 269 -1.44 5.26 0.33
CA GLU A 269 -1.26 6.70 0.54
C GLU A 269 -1.11 7.46 -0.78
N GLN A 270 -0.29 6.98 -1.72
CA GLN A 270 -0.12 7.65 -3.01
C GLN A 270 -1.39 7.57 -3.87
N ILE A 271 -2.07 6.43 -3.89
CA ILE A 271 -3.33 6.28 -4.64
C ILE A 271 -4.45 7.14 -4.04
N CYS A 272 -4.53 7.22 -2.71
CA CYS A 272 -5.44 8.14 -2.02
C CYS A 272 -5.12 9.60 -2.41
N HIS A 273 -3.84 9.98 -2.45
CA HIS A 273 -3.42 11.32 -2.89
C HIS A 273 -3.78 11.60 -4.35
N ALA A 274 -3.56 10.66 -5.27
CA ALA A 274 -3.98 10.79 -6.67
C ALA A 274 -5.49 11.04 -6.78
N SER A 275 -6.30 10.24 -6.05
CA SER A 275 -7.76 10.42 -6.03
C SER A 275 -8.22 11.76 -5.44
N ASP A 276 -7.41 12.40 -4.60
CA ASP A 276 -7.70 13.71 -4.02
C ASP A 276 -7.37 14.85 -4.99
N LEU A 277 -6.43 14.66 -5.92
CA LEU A 277 -6.10 15.63 -6.96
C LEU A 277 -7.18 15.74 -8.02
N ASN A 278 -7.81 14.61 -8.36
CA ASN A 278 -8.91 14.56 -9.33
C ASN A 278 -10.01 13.59 -8.87
N PRO A 279 -10.93 14.03 -8.00
CA PRO A 279 -12.02 13.19 -7.49
C PRO A 279 -12.97 12.64 -8.57
N ALA A 280 -13.00 13.26 -9.75
CA ALA A 280 -13.84 12.82 -10.86
C ALA A 280 -13.25 11.62 -11.62
N ASP A 281 -11.94 11.41 -11.59
CA ASP A 281 -11.32 10.25 -12.22
C ASP A 281 -11.60 9.00 -11.38
N ALA A 282 -12.12 7.96 -12.05
CA ALA A 282 -12.43 6.69 -11.43
C ALA A 282 -11.17 5.84 -11.18
N GLU A 283 -10.11 6.00 -11.98
CA GLU A 283 -8.99 5.05 -12.03
C GLU A 283 -8.24 4.90 -10.71
N PRO A 284 -7.86 5.97 -9.99
CA PRO A 284 -7.25 5.82 -8.67
C PRO A 284 -8.15 5.05 -7.69
N TYR A 285 -9.46 5.28 -7.72
CA TYR A 285 -10.40 4.56 -6.85
C TYR A 285 -10.54 3.09 -7.21
N LEU A 286 -10.57 2.76 -8.51
CA LEU A 286 -10.63 1.38 -8.98
C LEU A 286 -9.37 0.62 -8.55
N PHE A 287 -8.19 1.24 -8.69
CA PHE A 287 -6.95 0.65 -8.22
C PHE A 287 -6.95 0.46 -6.70
N LEU A 288 -7.37 1.48 -5.94
CA LEU A 288 -7.52 1.40 -4.49
C LEU A 288 -8.48 0.28 -4.05
N GLY A 289 -9.61 0.13 -4.73
CA GLY A 289 -10.59 -0.91 -4.48
C GLY A 289 -10.02 -2.32 -4.69
N LYS A 290 -9.24 -2.53 -5.75
CA LYS A 290 -8.54 -3.80 -6.02
C LYS A 290 -7.47 -4.10 -4.95
N MET A 291 -6.69 -3.09 -4.57
CA MET A 291 -5.71 -3.21 -3.49
C MET A 291 -6.38 -3.63 -2.19
N GLU A 292 -7.48 -2.97 -1.83
CA GLU A 292 -8.25 -3.32 -0.66
C GLU A 292 -8.83 -4.73 -0.80
N GLN A 293 -9.36 -5.15 -1.93
CA GLN A 293 -9.83 -6.54 -2.12
C GLN A 293 -8.74 -7.59 -1.80
N ALA A 294 -7.48 -7.32 -2.18
CA ALA A 294 -6.34 -8.20 -1.89
C ALA A 294 -5.81 -8.08 -0.43
N ALA A 295 -6.00 -6.93 0.22
CA ALA A 295 -5.46 -6.66 1.55
C ALA A 295 -6.23 -7.37 2.68
N SER A 296 -5.52 -7.82 3.71
CA SER A 296 -6.14 -8.37 4.93
C SER A 296 -6.78 -7.30 5.83
N GLY A 297 -6.33 -6.05 5.72
CA GLY A 297 -6.81 -4.92 6.50
C GLY A 297 -7.70 -3.96 5.70
N ILE A 298 -8.07 -2.85 6.32
CA ILE A 298 -8.66 -1.67 5.69
C ILE A 298 -7.71 -0.51 5.99
N THR A 299 -7.24 0.18 4.96
CA THR A 299 -6.50 1.44 5.16
C THR A 299 -7.51 2.56 5.40
N LEU A 300 -7.29 3.41 6.42
CA LEU A 300 -8.26 4.46 6.80
C LEU A 300 -8.58 5.40 5.64
N CYS A 301 -7.59 5.77 4.82
CA CYS A 301 -7.84 6.64 3.67
C CYS A 301 -8.75 5.96 2.63
N SER A 302 -8.66 4.64 2.44
CA SER A 302 -9.44 3.89 1.46
C SER A 302 -10.93 3.93 1.73
N GLU A 303 -11.36 3.81 2.99
CA GLU A 303 -12.78 3.89 3.36
C GLU A 303 -13.36 5.24 2.95
N GLU A 304 -12.69 6.34 3.32
CA GLU A 304 -13.16 7.70 3.03
C GLU A 304 -13.22 7.97 1.51
N ARG A 305 -12.18 7.55 0.76
CA ARG A 305 -12.08 7.82 -0.68
C ARG A 305 -13.07 6.96 -1.46
N LEU A 306 -13.21 5.68 -1.14
CA LEU A 306 -14.20 4.80 -1.80
C LEU A 306 -15.64 5.20 -1.45
N ALA A 307 -15.88 5.73 -0.24
CA ALA A 307 -17.17 6.34 0.10
C ALA A 307 -17.46 7.57 -0.78
N ARG A 308 -16.47 8.47 -0.98
CA ARG A 308 -16.58 9.61 -1.89
C ARG A 308 -16.90 9.14 -3.31
N PHE A 309 -16.17 8.16 -3.82
CA PHE A 309 -16.37 7.60 -5.16
C PHE A 309 -17.80 7.06 -5.37
N ALA A 310 -18.31 6.27 -4.43
CA ALA A 310 -19.67 5.73 -4.50
C ALA A 310 -20.77 6.81 -4.36
N ASN A 311 -20.46 7.95 -3.74
CA ASN A 311 -21.39 9.07 -3.59
C ASN A 311 -21.40 9.99 -4.82
N GLU A 312 -20.23 10.30 -5.38
CA GLU A 312 -20.09 11.15 -6.56
C GLU A 312 -20.48 10.42 -7.85
N GLN A 313 -20.26 9.10 -7.89
CA GLN A 313 -20.59 8.25 -9.04
C GLN A 313 -21.59 7.14 -8.65
N PRO A 314 -22.83 7.49 -8.24
CA PRO A 314 -23.78 6.51 -7.69
C PRO A 314 -24.25 5.48 -8.73
N LYS A 315 -24.12 5.77 -10.02
CA LYS A 315 -24.44 4.86 -11.14
C LYS A 315 -23.23 4.05 -11.63
N ASN A 316 -22.06 4.21 -11.02
CA ASN A 316 -20.89 3.39 -11.33
C ASN A 316 -20.96 2.09 -10.51
N SER A 317 -21.05 0.94 -11.18
CA SER A 317 -21.19 -0.34 -10.50
C SER A 317 -19.95 -0.69 -9.66
N GLN A 318 -18.75 -0.43 -10.19
CA GLN A 318 -17.50 -0.69 -9.49
C GLN A 318 -17.32 0.21 -8.26
N ALA A 319 -17.74 1.47 -8.32
CA ALA A 319 -17.71 2.39 -7.18
C ALA A 319 -18.52 1.84 -5.99
N ASN A 320 -19.76 1.43 -6.27
CA ASN A 320 -20.63 0.85 -5.26
C ASN A 320 -20.09 -0.50 -4.74
N PHE A 321 -19.55 -1.33 -5.63
CA PHE A 321 -18.96 -2.63 -5.28
C PHE A 321 -17.76 -2.50 -4.33
N TYR A 322 -16.76 -1.68 -4.69
CA TYR A 322 -15.55 -1.56 -3.88
C TYR A 322 -15.83 -0.90 -2.52
N TYR A 323 -16.75 0.06 -2.44
CA TYR A 323 -17.16 0.58 -1.15
C TYR A 323 -17.95 -0.45 -0.33
N GLY A 324 -18.83 -1.23 -0.97
CA GLY A 324 -19.51 -2.37 -0.35
C GLY A 324 -18.55 -3.40 0.24
N LEU A 325 -17.45 -3.70 -0.47
CA LEU A 325 -16.37 -4.57 0.03
C LEU A 325 -15.71 -4.03 1.31
N VAL A 326 -15.39 -2.75 1.35
CA VAL A 326 -14.81 -2.11 2.55
C VAL A 326 -15.77 -2.18 3.73
N LEU A 327 -17.06 -1.88 3.49
CA LEU A 327 -18.10 -2.01 4.51
C LEU A 327 -18.27 -3.45 4.99
N LEU A 328 -18.22 -4.43 4.08
CA LEU A 328 -18.30 -5.85 4.42
C LEU A 328 -17.13 -6.28 5.31
N LYS A 329 -15.91 -5.85 5.00
CA LYS A 329 -14.74 -6.10 5.86
C LYS A 329 -14.90 -5.48 7.24
N LYS A 330 -15.42 -4.25 7.31
CA LYS A 330 -15.72 -3.57 8.57
C LYS A 330 -16.77 -4.34 9.36
N ALA A 331 -17.86 -4.78 8.71
CA ALA A 331 -18.91 -5.59 9.30
C ALA A 331 -18.39 -6.92 9.84
N ARG A 332 -17.48 -7.60 9.14
CA ARG A 332 -16.81 -8.81 9.63
C ARG A 332 -15.95 -8.55 10.87
N LYS A 333 -15.42 -7.34 11.04
CA LYS A 333 -14.63 -6.95 12.22
C LYS A 333 -15.52 -6.59 13.41
N THR A 334 -16.61 -5.86 13.19
CA THR A 334 -17.52 -5.39 14.24
C THR A 334 -18.59 -6.42 14.62
N GLN A 335 -18.90 -7.36 13.72
CA GLN A 335 -19.97 -8.35 13.84
C GLN A 335 -21.34 -7.72 14.12
N ARG A 336 -21.60 -6.52 13.58
CA ARG A 336 -22.89 -5.84 13.69
C ARG A 336 -23.72 -6.07 12.43
N GLU A 337 -24.95 -6.51 12.61
CA GLU A 337 -25.90 -6.71 11.49
C GLU A 337 -26.13 -5.42 10.69
N ASP A 338 -26.24 -4.27 11.36
CA ASP A 338 -26.38 -2.97 10.68
C ASP A 338 -25.25 -2.71 9.66
N ASP A 339 -24.02 -3.16 9.96
CA ASP A 339 -22.86 -2.96 9.08
C ASP A 339 -22.93 -3.90 7.87
N PHE A 340 -23.46 -5.13 8.04
CA PHE A 340 -23.73 -6.05 6.93
C PHE A 340 -24.85 -5.52 6.03
N ASP A 341 -25.91 -4.94 6.60
CA ASP A 341 -27.01 -4.36 5.84
C ASP A 341 -26.55 -3.16 4.99
N GLN A 342 -25.61 -2.35 5.50
CA GLN A 342 -24.99 -1.29 4.70
C GLN A 342 -24.20 -1.85 3.52
N ALA A 343 -23.37 -2.89 3.75
CA ALA A 343 -22.63 -3.53 2.66
C ALA A 343 -23.57 -4.10 1.59
N GLU A 344 -24.63 -4.78 2.01
CA GLU A 344 -25.68 -5.33 1.14
C GLU A 344 -26.33 -4.25 0.26
N LYS A 345 -26.69 -3.11 0.86
CA LYS A 345 -27.28 -1.98 0.14
C LYS A 345 -26.36 -1.48 -0.98
N TYR A 346 -25.05 -1.41 -0.75
CA TYR A 346 -24.09 -0.99 -1.78
C TYR A 346 -23.89 -2.05 -2.86
N PHE A 347 -23.90 -3.34 -2.52
CA PHE A 347 -23.93 -4.40 -3.53
C PHE A 347 -25.21 -4.37 -4.38
N GLN A 348 -26.37 -4.11 -3.78
CA GLN A 348 -27.62 -3.93 -4.52
C GLN A 348 -27.56 -2.72 -5.46
N ARG A 349 -26.92 -1.62 -5.04
CA ARG A 349 -26.65 -0.46 -5.92
C ARG A 349 -25.72 -0.81 -7.07
N ALA A 350 -24.68 -1.61 -6.82
CA ALA A 350 -23.79 -2.10 -7.88
C ALA A 350 -24.56 -2.94 -8.90
N ILE A 351 -25.40 -3.89 -8.47
CA ILE A 351 -26.27 -4.69 -9.34
C ILE A 351 -27.24 -3.82 -10.13
N ALA A 352 -27.82 -2.79 -9.50
CA ALA A 352 -28.73 -1.88 -10.19
C ALA A 352 -28.03 -1.06 -11.29
N ALA A 353 -26.72 -0.79 -11.13
CA ALA A 353 -25.90 -0.11 -12.12
C ALA A 353 -25.41 -1.05 -13.24
N ASP A 354 -25.02 -2.27 -12.90
CA ASP A 354 -24.63 -3.31 -13.85
C ASP A 354 -25.06 -4.70 -13.34
N GLN A 355 -26.05 -5.28 -14.04
CA GLN A 355 -26.61 -6.60 -13.72
C GLN A 355 -25.69 -7.75 -14.14
N ASN A 356 -24.64 -7.49 -14.93
CA ASN A 356 -23.71 -8.52 -15.38
C ASN A 356 -22.42 -8.55 -14.55
N TYR A 357 -22.34 -7.78 -13.45
CA TYR A 357 -21.15 -7.74 -12.61
C TYR A 357 -21.09 -8.94 -11.64
N GLY A 358 -20.60 -10.09 -12.14
CA GLY A 358 -20.58 -11.37 -11.43
C GLY A 358 -19.90 -11.36 -10.05
N GLU A 359 -18.87 -10.55 -9.88
CA GLU A 359 -18.15 -10.38 -8.62
C GLU A 359 -19.07 -9.89 -7.49
N VAL A 360 -20.09 -9.09 -7.80
CA VAL A 360 -21.06 -8.61 -6.80
C VAL A 360 -21.91 -9.75 -6.26
N TYR A 361 -22.41 -10.61 -7.16
CA TYR A 361 -23.19 -11.79 -6.78
C TYR A 361 -22.36 -12.81 -5.99
N LEU A 362 -21.09 -12.97 -6.34
CA LEU A 362 -20.15 -13.79 -5.58
C LEU A 362 -19.99 -13.28 -4.14
N GLU A 363 -19.76 -11.98 -3.94
CA GLU A 363 -19.59 -11.38 -2.61
C GLU A 363 -20.87 -11.43 -1.79
N LEU A 364 -22.04 -11.17 -2.40
CA LEU A 364 -23.35 -11.35 -1.75
C LEU A 364 -23.57 -12.80 -1.30
N GLY A 365 -23.28 -13.77 -2.17
CA GLY A 365 -23.38 -15.19 -1.83
C GLY A 365 -22.49 -15.56 -0.65
N MET A 366 -21.23 -15.07 -0.64
CA MET A 366 -20.32 -15.29 0.49
C MET A 366 -20.82 -14.62 1.78
N MET A 367 -21.39 -13.41 1.69
CA MET A 367 -21.97 -12.70 2.83
C MET A 367 -23.19 -13.44 3.41
N TYR A 368 -24.14 -13.87 2.57
CA TYR A 368 -25.30 -14.67 3.01
C TYR A 368 -24.87 -16.00 3.63
N ASN A 369 -23.86 -16.64 3.04
CA ASN A 369 -23.30 -17.87 3.55
C ASN A 369 -22.66 -17.69 4.94
N ALA A 370 -21.94 -16.59 5.17
CA ALA A 370 -21.37 -16.26 6.48
C ALA A 370 -22.45 -16.00 7.54
N ARG A 371 -23.62 -15.48 7.14
CA ARG A 371 -24.82 -15.30 7.98
C ARG A 371 -25.69 -16.56 8.10
N GLY A 372 -25.24 -17.70 7.55
CA GLY A 372 -25.96 -18.98 7.62
C GLY A 372 -27.18 -19.08 6.69
N GLN A 373 -27.42 -18.10 5.82
CA GLN A 373 -28.52 -18.06 4.87
C GLN A 373 -28.15 -18.87 3.60
N LYS A 374 -28.23 -20.19 3.71
CA LYS A 374 -27.70 -21.13 2.71
C LYS A 374 -28.42 -21.03 1.37
N GLU A 375 -29.74 -20.92 1.38
CA GLU A 375 -30.57 -20.87 0.17
C GLU A 375 -30.35 -19.56 -0.59
N ALA A 376 -30.27 -18.44 0.13
CA ALA A 376 -29.93 -17.14 -0.46
C ALA A 376 -28.52 -17.15 -1.05
N ALA A 377 -27.53 -17.70 -0.33
CA ALA A 377 -26.18 -17.85 -0.84
C ALA A 377 -26.12 -18.68 -2.13
N LEU A 378 -26.81 -19.82 -2.17
CA LEU A 378 -26.88 -20.68 -3.34
C LEU A 378 -27.47 -19.94 -4.55
N ALA A 379 -28.54 -19.17 -4.35
CA ALA A 379 -29.16 -18.38 -5.40
C ALA A 379 -28.21 -17.33 -5.98
N GLU A 380 -27.46 -16.61 -5.12
CA GLU A 380 -26.51 -15.60 -5.61
C GLU A 380 -25.28 -16.22 -6.29
N PHE A 381 -24.75 -17.34 -5.79
CA PHE A 381 -23.68 -18.06 -6.49
C PHE A 381 -24.13 -18.58 -7.86
N GLN A 382 -25.38 -19.05 -7.99
CA GLN A 382 -25.93 -19.46 -9.27
C GLN A 382 -26.05 -18.29 -10.25
N LYS A 383 -26.44 -17.10 -9.79
CA LYS A 383 -26.44 -15.89 -10.62
C LYS A 383 -25.02 -15.51 -11.04
N ALA A 384 -24.05 -15.58 -10.13
CA ALA A 384 -22.65 -15.24 -10.41
C ALA A 384 -22.08 -16.05 -11.59
N VAL A 385 -22.30 -17.37 -11.63
CA VAL A 385 -21.83 -18.22 -12.73
C VAL A 385 -22.63 -18.04 -14.03
N VAL A 386 -23.89 -17.57 -13.95
CA VAL A 386 -24.70 -17.27 -15.14
C VAL A 386 -24.21 -15.98 -15.81
N VAL A 387 -23.94 -14.93 -15.03
CA VAL A 387 -23.52 -13.63 -15.60
C VAL A 387 -22.03 -13.57 -15.90
N SER A 388 -21.20 -14.30 -15.15
CA SER A 388 -19.75 -14.41 -15.36
C SER A 388 -19.31 -15.88 -15.36
N PRO A 389 -19.53 -16.63 -16.46
CA PRO A 389 -19.18 -18.06 -16.56
C PRO A 389 -17.68 -18.38 -16.45
N GLU A 390 -16.82 -17.38 -16.60
CA GLU A 390 -15.37 -17.53 -16.45
C GLU A 390 -14.88 -17.16 -15.03
N LEU A 391 -15.78 -16.77 -14.12
CA LEU A 391 -15.44 -16.42 -12.75
C LEU A 391 -15.19 -17.70 -11.93
N GLY A 392 -13.95 -18.22 -11.99
CA GLY A 392 -13.57 -19.47 -11.32
C GLY A 392 -13.92 -19.51 -9.83
N ALA A 393 -13.76 -18.39 -9.12
CA ALA A 393 -14.12 -18.27 -7.71
C ALA A 393 -15.62 -18.53 -7.44
N ALA A 394 -16.51 -18.15 -8.37
CA ALA A 394 -17.94 -18.41 -8.25
C ALA A 394 -18.28 -19.90 -8.42
N HIS A 395 -17.68 -20.58 -9.41
CA HIS A 395 -17.81 -22.03 -9.58
C HIS A 395 -17.33 -22.79 -8.34
N TYR A 396 -16.22 -22.36 -7.74
CA TYR A 396 -15.74 -22.94 -6.49
C TYR A 396 -16.76 -22.78 -5.35
N GLN A 397 -17.26 -21.56 -5.10
CA GLN A 397 -18.23 -21.32 -4.03
C GLN A 397 -19.57 -22.03 -4.27
N LEU A 398 -20.04 -22.07 -5.52
CA LEU A 398 -21.25 -22.80 -5.91
C LEU A 398 -21.11 -24.31 -5.66
N SER A 399 -19.95 -24.89 -5.98
CA SER A 399 -19.69 -26.31 -5.68
C SER A 399 -19.78 -26.60 -4.17
N LEU A 400 -19.25 -25.73 -3.33
CA LEU A 400 -19.31 -25.86 -1.87
C LEU A 400 -20.73 -25.66 -1.34
N ALA A 401 -21.52 -24.80 -1.97
CA ALA A 401 -22.93 -24.59 -1.63
C ALA A 401 -23.76 -25.85 -1.97
N HIS A 402 -23.62 -26.39 -3.18
CA HIS A 402 -24.29 -27.63 -3.60
C HIS A 402 -23.97 -28.82 -2.68
N ARG A 403 -22.71 -29.01 -2.27
CA ARG A 403 -22.34 -30.07 -1.31
C ARG A 403 -23.07 -29.93 0.02
N ARG A 404 -23.26 -28.69 0.49
CA ARG A 404 -23.91 -28.42 1.77
C ARG A 404 -25.42 -28.66 1.74
N VAL A 405 -26.05 -28.56 0.58
CA VAL A 405 -27.48 -28.88 0.38
C VAL A 405 -27.70 -30.32 -0.12
N GLY A 406 -26.64 -31.13 -0.23
CA GLY A 406 -26.72 -32.53 -0.63
C GLY A 406 -26.76 -32.80 -2.13
N GLU A 407 -26.57 -31.77 -2.98
CA GLU A 407 -26.59 -31.88 -4.43
C GLU A 407 -25.20 -32.25 -4.99
N THR A 408 -24.69 -33.43 -4.61
CA THR A 408 -23.30 -33.86 -4.92
C THR A 408 -22.98 -33.87 -6.40
N ALA A 409 -23.92 -34.28 -7.27
CA ALA A 409 -23.68 -34.33 -8.71
C ALA A 409 -23.40 -32.93 -9.31
N LYS A 410 -24.22 -31.93 -8.96
CA LYS A 410 -24.02 -30.54 -9.37
C LYS A 410 -22.72 -29.99 -8.81
N ALA A 411 -22.41 -30.29 -7.55
CA ALA A 411 -21.16 -29.85 -6.94
C ALA A 411 -19.92 -30.36 -7.69
N ASP A 412 -19.92 -31.63 -8.13
CA ASP A 412 -18.80 -32.21 -8.83
C ASP A 412 -18.65 -31.66 -10.26
N GLU A 413 -19.75 -31.27 -10.90
CA GLU A 413 -19.74 -30.54 -12.18
C GLU A 413 -19.11 -29.14 -12.03
N GLU A 414 -19.57 -28.37 -11.05
CA GLU A 414 -19.03 -27.04 -10.76
C GLU A 414 -17.55 -27.08 -10.38
N MET A 415 -17.14 -28.09 -9.60
CA MET A 415 -15.73 -28.30 -9.25
C MET A 415 -14.88 -28.63 -10.48
N LYS A 416 -15.39 -29.43 -11.44
CA LYS A 416 -14.67 -29.68 -12.71
C LYS A 416 -14.47 -28.38 -13.47
N THR A 417 -15.51 -27.54 -13.59
CA THR A 417 -15.41 -26.23 -14.24
C THR A 417 -14.40 -25.33 -13.53
N TYR A 418 -14.45 -25.22 -12.21
CA TYR A 418 -13.45 -24.50 -11.43
C TYR A 418 -12.02 -24.99 -11.73
N THR A 419 -11.77 -26.31 -11.74
CA THR A 419 -10.41 -26.82 -12.03
C THR A 419 -9.95 -26.53 -13.46
N ARG A 420 -10.87 -26.51 -14.44
CA ARG A 420 -10.58 -26.11 -15.82
C ARG A 420 -10.18 -24.64 -15.88
N LEU A 421 -10.99 -23.76 -15.28
CA LEU A 421 -10.74 -22.32 -15.23
C LEU A 421 -9.46 -21.99 -14.45
N ARG A 422 -9.24 -22.63 -13.31
CA ARG A 422 -8.02 -22.47 -12.51
C ARG A 422 -6.78 -22.88 -13.29
N LYS A 423 -6.82 -23.95 -14.10
CA LYS A 423 -5.66 -24.32 -14.95
C LYS A 423 -5.37 -23.30 -16.05
N SER A 424 -6.39 -22.63 -16.58
CA SER A 424 -6.17 -21.48 -17.48
C SER A 424 -5.67 -20.23 -16.73
N GLU A 425 -6.04 -20.05 -15.46
CA GLU A 425 -5.62 -18.92 -14.61
C GLU A 425 -4.27 -19.14 -13.90
N GLU A 426 -3.86 -20.38 -13.60
CA GLU A 426 -2.57 -20.71 -12.96
C GLU A 426 -1.42 -20.73 -13.97
N ALA A 427 -1.73 -20.79 -15.27
CA ALA A 427 -0.80 -20.32 -16.30
C ALA A 427 -0.52 -18.80 -16.19
N ALA A 428 -1.18 -18.08 -15.27
CA ALA A 428 -1.15 -16.64 -15.15
C ALA A 428 -0.74 -16.12 -13.75
N LEU A 429 0.59 -16.04 -13.57
CA LEU A 429 1.26 -14.81 -13.08
C LEU A 429 0.83 -13.54 -13.88
N GLU A 430 0.07 -13.74 -14.95
CA GLU A 430 -0.55 -12.75 -15.82
C GLU A 430 -1.71 -12.00 -15.16
N LYS A 431 -2.38 -12.46 -14.10
CA LYS A 431 -3.55 -11.71 -13.56
C LYS A 431 -3.13 -10.37 -12.94
N GLU A 432 -2.24 -10.40 -11.95
CA GLU A 432 -1.70 -9.19 -11.32
C GLU A 432 -0.94 -8.34 -12.34
N ARG A 433 -0.19 -8.99 -13.24
CA ARG A 433 0.48 -8.33 -14.36
C ARG A 433 -0.51 -7.63 -15.30
N ARG A 434 -1.63 -8.26 -15.61
CA ARG A 434 -2.69 -7.72 -16.48
C ARG A 434 -3.36 -6.54 -15.80
N GLU A 435 -3.66 -6.64 -14.51
CA GLU A 435 -4.26 -5.54 -13.74
C GLU A 435 -3.31 -4.34 -13.68
N MET A 436 -2.02 -4.57 -13.43
CA MET A 436 -1.01 -3.51 -13.44
C MET A 436 -0.80 -2.92 -14.84
N ARG A 437 -0.72 -3.77 -15.87
CA ARG A 437 -0.63 -3.35 -17.27
C ARG A 437 -1.82 -2.51 -17.69
N GLN A 438 -3.03 -2.95 -17.35
CA GLN A 438 -4.27 -2.22 -17.64
C GLN A 438 -4.25 -0.86 -16.97
N PHE A 439 -3.93 -0.80 -15.67
CA PHE A 439 -3.86 0.46 -14.94
C PHE A 439 -2.85 1.43 -15.58
N VAL A 440 -1.61 0.97 -15.83
CA VAL A 440 -0.58 1.80 -16.48
C VAL A 440 -0.99 2.22 -17.89
N THR A 441 -1.65 1.35 -18.64
CA THR A 441 -2.15 1.66 -20.00
C THR A 441 -3.21 2.76 -19.95
N VAL A 442 -4.14 2.70 -19.00
CA VAL A 442 -5.16 3.74 -18.85
C VAL A 442 -4.52 5.06 -18.45
N LEU A 443 -3.55 5.06 -17.53
CA LEU A 443 -2.79 6.27 -17.17
C LEU A 443 -2.01 6.87 -18.36
N LYS A 444 -1.50 6.03 -19.28
CA LYS A 444 -0.88 6.48 -20.53
C LYS A 444 -1.90 7.14 -21.48
N GLN A 445 -3.16 6.68 -21.49
CA GLN A 445 -4.21 7.17 -22.41
C GLN A 445 -4.96 8.41 -21.90
N GLY A 446 -5.10 8.57 -20.58
CA GLY A 446 -5.83 9.68 -19.94
C GLY A 446 -5.21 11.07 -20.14
N SER A 447 -4.06 11.19 -20.79
CA SER A 447 -3.38 12.48 -21.06
C SER A 447 -3.71 13.12 -22.40
N ALA A 448 -4.70 12.62 -23.15
CA ALA A 448 -5.20 13.34 -24.32
C ALA A 448 -6.15 14.47 -23.86
N PRO A 449 -5.81 15.75 -24.04
CA PRO A 449 -6.78 16.82 -23.82
C PRO A 449 -7.87 16.71 -24.90
N ASN A 450 -9.14 16.74 -24.47
CA ASN A 450 -10.27 17.04 -25.36
C ASN A 450 -10.20 18.48 -25.86
#